data_AF-A0A519KIB3-F1
#
_entry.id   AF-A0A519KIB3-F1
#
_cell.length_a   1.000
_cell.length_b   1.000
_cell.length_c   1.000
_cell.angle_alpha   90.00
_cell.angle_beta   90.00
_cell.angle_gamma   90.00
#
_symmetry.space_group_name_H-M   'P 1'
#
loop_
_entity.id
_entity.type
_entity.pdbx_description
1 polymer ?
#
loop_
_entity_poly.entity_id
_entity_poly.type
_entity_poly.pdbx_seq_one_letter_code
_entity_poly.pdbx_strand_id
1 'polypeptide(L)'
;MIGTSLAAALALLAPAPESLLPQEVPYSASAPVGPVSNQPRTLSDQDTVLFRQGLAAARARDVSGARAAMAGISDPAARKLVEWALLDTSAESLSWGDLSDAQSRFAGWPRADSRRQATEKALDRAYAGPDAAIALFGREAPTTVQGAITLADALDQRGRGDEARRLIRDWWRTRSFDADQQSRILTRWGSTLTQDDHDARLNVLILGPHGPATRAMISLASPDRQAVANAVIALRTAYSPDAVVAGLSPSQAVDPAVVLERVRLLRSQNRQSEAFPILRYLPAAPASTDAQNTLWSERRNYFLDALQARNWQAAYDAFNGHGFPGGDRKVDAEFFAGWVALTKLNDPARATQHFETLRQTSTTP
;
A
#
# COMPACT_ATOMS: atom_id res chain seq x y z
N MET A 1 -6.83 33.42 -42.39
CA MET A 1 -6.98 31.95 -42.49
C MET A 1 -6.55 31.35 -41.17
N ILE A 2 -7.55 30.99 -40.38
CA ILE A 2 -7.44 30.52 -39.00
C ILE A 2 -7.71 29.02 -39.04
N GLY A 3 -6.81 28.23 -38.47
CA GLY A 3 -6.92 26.77 -38.37
C GLY A 3 -6.56 26.33 -36.94
N THR A 4 -7.44 26.69 -36.00
CA THR A 4 -7.43 26.23 -34.60
C THR A 4 -7.79 24.76 -34.53
N SER A 5 -6.89 23.90 -34.05
CA SER A 5 -7.13 22.47 -33.89
C SER A 5 -7.52 22.12 -32.44
N LEU A 6 -8.78 21.72 -32.29
CA LEU A 6 -9.36 20.70 -31.40
C LEU A 6 -8.53 20.24 -30.18
N ALA A 7 -8.65 20.97 -29.08
CA ALA A 7 -8.50 20.38 -27.72
C ALA A 7 -9.20 21.20 -26.64
N ALA A 8 -9.65 22.43 -26.94
CA ALA A 8 -10.27 23.34 -25.96
C ALA A 8 -11.82 23.39 -26.03
N ALA A 9 -12.47 22.52 -26.81
CA ALA A 9 -13.92 22.61 -27.09
C ALA A 9 -14.80 21.53 -26.41
N LEU A 10 -14.33 20.87 -25.34
CA LEU A 10 -15.13 19.89 -24.59
C LEU A 10 -15.41 20.26 -23.13
N ALA A 11 -15.14 21.52 -22.72
CA ALA A 11 -15.34 21.96 -21.33
C ALA A 11 -16.56 22.87 -21.11
N LEU A 12 -17.49 23.02 -22.06
CA LEU A 12 -18.62 23.96 -21.96
C LEU A 12 -20.03 23.35 -22.12
N LEU A 13 -20.18 22.03 -21.97
CA LEU A 13 -21.49 21.36 -21.90
C LEU A 13 -21.56 20.34 -20.75
N ALA A 14 -21.09 20.73 -19.56
CA ALA A 14 -21.32 19.96 -18.34
C ALA A 14 -22.69 20.36 -17.74
N PRO A 15 -23.65 19.43 -17.55
CA PRO A 15 -24.85 19.71 -16.76
C PRO A 15 -24.48 19.88 -15.27
N ALA A 16 -25.30 20.66 -14.56
CA ALA A 16 -25.16 20.97 -13.14
C ALA A 16 -25.13 19.71 -12.25
N PRO A 17 -24.52 19.77 -11.05
CA PRO A 17 -24.43 18.62 -10.14
C PRO A 17 -25.78 18.41 -9.44
N GLU A 18 -26.65 17.59 -10.03
CA GLU A 18 -27.74 16.97 -9.28
C GLU A 18 -27.19 15.80 -8.44
N SER A 19 -27.19 16.01 -7.12
CA SER A 19 -27.47 15.02 -6.08
C SER A 19 -27.19 13.54 -6.42
N LEU A 20 -25.94 13.10 -6.24
CA LEU A 20 -25.58 11.67 -6.24
C LEU A 20 -26.12 11.00 -4.96
N LEU A 21 -27.36 10.53 -4.99
CA LEU A 21 -27.76 9.38 -4.18
C LEU A 21 -27.28 8.10 -4.92
N PRO A 22 -26.65 7.13 -4.24
CA PRO A 22 -26.25 5.88 -4.89
C PRO A 22 -27.49 5.13 -5.40
N GLN A 23 -27.64 5.01 -6.72
CA GLN A 23 -28.56 4.05 -7.32
C GLN A 23 -27.94 2.65 -7.22
N GLU A 24 -28.59 1.74 -6.50
CA GLU A 24 -28.26 0.32 -6.53
C GLU A 24 -28.54 -0.22 -7.94
N VAL A 25 -27.50 -0.68 -8.63
CA VAL A 25 -27.63 -1.34 -9.92
C VAL A 25 -27.93 -2.82 -9.67
N PRO A 26 -29.10 -3.37 -10.06
CA PRO A 26 -29.38 -4.78 -9.85
C PRO A 26 -28.53 -5.61 -10.81
N TYR A 27 -27.74 -6.54 -10.23
CA TYR A 27 -26.94 -7.51 -10.96
C TYR A 27 -27.85 -8.43 -11.78
N SER A 28 -27.89 -8.24 -13.10
CA SER A 28 -28.60 -9.14 -14.02
C SER A 28 -27.63 -10.26 -14.45
N ALA A 29 -27.84 -11.47 -13.92
CA ALA A 29 -27.06 -12.65 -14.29
C ALA A 29 -27.59 -13.26 -15.60
N SER A 30 -26.73 -13.35 -16.61
CA SER A 30 -26.94 -14.21 -17.79
C SER A 30 -26.52 -15.65 -17.47
N ALA A 31 -27.42 -16.61 -17.70
CA ALA A 31 -27.22 -18.02 -17.39
C ALA A 31 -26.61 -18.82 -18.57
N PRO A 32 -25.74 -19.83 -18.33
CA PRO A 32 -25.36 -20.81 -19.35
C PRO A 32 -26.43 -21.90 -19.54
N VAL A 33 -26.61 -22.36 -20.78
CA VAL A 33 -27.51 -23.44 -21.17
C VAL A 33 -26.82 -24.80 -21.00
N GLY A 34 -27.31 -25.60 -20.06
CA GLY A 34 -27.00 -27.02 -19.83
C GLY A 34 -27.93 -27.53 -18.71
N PRO A 35 -28.29 -28.83 -18.63
CA PRO A 35 -29.30 -29.28 -17.68
C PRO A 35 -28.70 -29.39 -16.27
N VAL A 36 -28.57 -28.23 -15.62
CA VAL A 36 -28.46 -28.09 -14.18
C VAL A 36 -29.89 -27.84 -13.69
N SER A 37 -30.42 -28.73 -12.87
CA SER A 37 -31.76 -28.60 -12.30
C SER A 37 -31.97 -27.21 -11.68
N ASN A 38 -32.78 -26.39 -12.35
CA ASN A 38 -32.96 -24.97 -12.09
C ASN A 38 -34.24 -24.74 -11.26
N GLN A 39 -34.28 -25.31 -10.05
CA GLN A 39 -35.17 -24.81 -9.00
C GLN A 39 -34.32 -24.02 -8.01
N PRO A 40 -34.73 -22.79 -7.62
CA PRO A 40 -34.07 -22.11 -6.52
C PRO A 40 -34.19 -23.03 -5.30
N ARG A 41 -33.06 -23.45 -4.73
CA ARG A 41 -33.05 -23.98 -3.37
C ARG A 41 -33.42 -22.82 -2.46
N THR A 42 -34.72 -22.64 -2.25
CA THR A 42 -35.23 -21.80 -1.18
C THR A 42 -34.81 -22.47 0.11
N LEU A 43 -33.99 -21.78 0.90
CA LEU A 43 -33.71 -22.19 2.27
C LEU A 43 -35.05 -22.44 2.98
N SER A 44 -35.09 -23.41 3.89
CA SER A 44 -36.28 -23.57 4.75
C SER A 44 -36.55 -22.27 5.52
N ASP A 45 -37.77 -22.05 6.00
CA ASP A 45 -38.06 -20.84 6.79
C ASP A 45 -37.15 -20.74 8.01
N GLN A 46 -36.88 -21.89 8.65
CA GLN A 46 -35.95 -22.01 9.77
C GLN A 46 -34.52 -21.64 9.37
N ASP A 47 -33.99 -22.24 8.29
CA ASP A 47 -32.64 -21.94 7.79
C ASP A 47 -32.54 -20.47 7.36
N THR A 48 -33.60 -19.90 6.81
CA THR A 48 -33.65 -18.49 6.40
C THR A 48 -33.54 -17.57 7.61
N VAL A 49 -34.27 -17.85 8.69
CA VAL A 49 -34.19 -17.09 9.95
C VAL A 49 -32.79 -17.20 10.56
N LEU A 50 -32.28 -18.43 10.69
CA LEU A 50 -30.95 -18.68 11.26
C LEU A 50 -29.82 -18.09 10.40
N PHE A 51 -29.95 -18.15 9.08
CA PHE A 51 -29.00 -17.53 8.16
C PHE A 51 -28.93 -16.02 8.35
N ARG A 52 -30.09 -15.34 8.41
CA ARG A 52 -30.13 -13.88 8.67
C ARG A 52 -29.57 -13.54 10.04
N GLN A 53 -29.91 -14.31 11.08
CA GLN A 53 -29.37 -14.14 12.43
C GLN A 53 -27.85 -14.33 12.46
N GLY A 54 -27.35 -15.38 11.80
CA GLY A 54 -25.91 -15.66 11.70
C GLY A 54 -25.15 -14.55 10.99
N LEU A 55 -25.67 -14.04 9.87
CA LEU A 55 -25.07 -12.89 9.18
C LEU A 55 -25.10 -11.62 10.03
N ALA A 56 -26.20 -11.36 10.75
CA ALA A 56 -26.30 -10.22 11.66
C ALA A 56 -25.27 -10.32 12.80
N ALA A 57 -25.15 -11.50 13.42
CA ALA A 57 -24.16 -11.78 14.46
C ALA A 57 -22.73 -11.63 13.93
N ALA A 58 -22.42 -12.18 12.74
CA ALA A 58 -21.12 -12.02 12.10
C ALA A 58 -20.79 -10.53 11.86
N ARG A 59 -21.73 -9.74 11.34
CA ARG A 59 -21.54 -8.28 11.14
C ARG A 59 -21.33 -7.55 12.47
N ALA A 60 -22.00 -7.98 13.53
CA ALA A 60 -21.83 -7.46 14.88
C ALA A 60 -20.55 -7.96 15.58
N ARG A 61 -19.74 -8.81 14.91
CA ARG A 61 -18.57 -9.50 15.49
C ARG A 61 -18.90 -10.37 16.69
N ASP A 62 -20.15 -10.82 16.80
CA ASP A 62 -20.59 -11.78 17.80
C ASP A 62 -20.26 -13.20 17.33
N VAL A 63 -19.05 -13.64 17.69
CA VAL A 63 -18.55 -14.97 17.33
C VAL A 63 -19.44 -16.09 17.89
N SER A 64 -19.91 -15.95 19.13
CA SER A 64 -20.77 -16.93 19.78
C SER A 64 -22.14 -17.04 19.12
N GLY A 65 -22.79 -15.90 18.84
CA GLY A 65 -24.08 -15.85 18.18
C GLY A 65 -24.03 -16.40 16.76
N ALA A 66 -22.99 -16.07 16.00
CA ALA A 66 -22.79 -16.61 14.66
C ALA A 66 -22.59 -18.13 14.69
N ARG A 67 -21.80 -18.66 15.62
CA ARG A 67 -21.60 -20.11 15.81
C ARG A 67 -22.88 -20.82 16.21
N ALA A 68 -23.66 -20.25 17.13
CA ALA A 68 -24.93 -20.81 17.56
C ALA A 68 -25.94 -20.87 16.40
N ALA A 69 -26.04 -19.81 15.59
CA ALA A 69 -26.88 -19.81 14.40
C ALA A 69 -26.43 -20.88 13.39
N MET A 70 -25.12 -20.99 13.11
CA MET A 70 -24.58 -21.99 12.18
C MET A 70 -24.86 -23.43 12.60
N ALA A 71 -24.88 -23.72 13.90
CA ALA A 71 -25.17 -25.05 14.42
C ALA A 71 -26.61 -25.51 14.12
N GLY A 72 -27.56 -24.56 14.00
CA GLY A 72 -28.95 -24.85 13.67
C GLY A 72 -29.28 -24.82 12.17
N ILE A 73 -28.45 -24.21 11.33
CA ILE A 73 -28.67 -24.17 9.88
C ILE A 73 -28.44 -25.57 9.33
N SER A 74 -29.38 -26.13 8.59
CA SER A 74 -29.25 -27.44 7.93
C SER A 74 -28.58 -27.33 6.56
N ASP A 75 -28.92 -26.30 5.77
CA ASP A 75 -28.33 -26.08 4.45
C ASP A 75 -26.81 -25.80 4.52
N PRO A 76 -25.97 -26.59 3.83
CA PRO A 76 -24.52 -26.46 3.92
C PRO A 76 -23.99 -25.17 3.27
N ALA A 77 -24.68 -24.62 2.26
CA ALA A 77 -24.23 -23.40 1.59
C ALA A 77 -24.51 -22.16 2.46
N ALA A 78 -25.71 -22.07 3.07
CA ALA A 78 -26.05 -21.03 4.03
C ALA A 78 -25.09 -21.06 5.23
N ARG A 79 -24.80 -22.24 5.79
CA ARG A 79 -23.83 -22.38 6.89
C ARG A 79 -22.45 -21.88 6.47
N LYS A 80 -21.97 -22.28 5.28
CA LYS A 80 -20.65 -21.86 4.76
C LYS A 80 -20.57 -20.35 4.52
N LEU A 81 -21.65 -19.71 4.08
CA LEU A 81 -21.72 -18.26 3.89
C LEU A 81 -21.67 -17.49 5.21
N VAL A 82 -22.37 -17.97 6.26
CA VAL A 82 -22.27 -17.38 7.60
C VAL A 82 -20.86 -17.53 8.16
N GLU A 83 -20.24 -18.70 7.97
CA GLU A 83 -18.86 -18.93 8.40
C GLU A 83 -17.88 -18.00 7.67
N TRP A 84 -18.01 -17.85 6.36
CA TRP A 84 -17.20 -16.89 5.59
C TRP A 84 -17.38 -15.47 6.09
N ALA A 85 -18.62 -15.04 6.36
CA ALA A 85 -18.89 -13.72 6.91
C ALA A 85 -18.26 -13.53 8.29
N LEU A 86 -18.31 -14.55 9.15
CA LEU A 86 -17.67 -14.53 10.47
C LEU A 86 -16.14 -14.43 10.35
N LEU A 87 -15.54 -15.21 9.44
CA LEU A 87 -14.12 -15.14 9.14
C LEU A 87 -13.74 -13.74 8.61
N ASP A 88 -14.53 -13.13 7.74
CA ASP A 88 -14.24 -11.80 7.19
C ASP A 88 -14.28 -10.69 8.25
N THR A 89 -15.21 -10.77 9.20
CA THR A 89 -15.42 -9.72 10.21
C THR A 89 -14.64 -9.92 11.51
N SER A 90 -14.31 -11.16 11.84
CA SER A 90 -13.84 -11.55 13.17
C SER A 90 -12.59 -12.43 13.15
N ALA A 91 -11.88 -12.54 12.02
CA ALA A 91 -10.70 -13.40 11.91
C ALA A 91 -9.71 -13.23 13.07
N GLU A 92 -9.46 -11.99 13.48
CA GLU A 92 -8.48 -11.66 14.51
C GLU A 92 -8.82 -12.18 15.91
N SER A 93 -10.09 -12.50 16.19
CA SER A 93 -10.53 -13.07 17.48
C SER A 93 -10.65 -14.60 17.45
N LEU A 94 -10.44 -15.23 16.29
CA LEU A 94 -10.51 -16.68 16.15
C LEU A 94 -9.20 -17.35 16.54
N SER A 95 -9.31 -18.64 16.91
CA SER A 95 -8.16 -19.44 17.31
C SER A 95 -7.28 -19.80 16.11
N TRP A 96 -6.01 -20.14 16.37
CA TRP A 96 -5.12 -20.69 15.35
C TRP A 96 -5.74 -21.90 14.65
N GLY A 97 -6.32 -22.84 15.40
CA GLY A 97 -6.97 -24.04 14.85
C GLY A 97 -8.06 -23.70 13.85
N ASP A 98 -9.02 -22.85 14.27
CA ASP A 98 -10.14 -22.41 13.41
C ASP A 98 -9.65 -21.80 12.09
N LEU A 99 -8.63 -20.93 12.17
CA LEU A 99 -8.09 -20.20 11.03
C LEU A 99 -7.24 -21.08 10.11
N SER A 100 -6.42 -21.96 10.69
CA SER A 100 -5.60 -22.91 9.93
C SER A 100 -6.47 -23.88 9.12
N ASP A 101 -7.57 -24.36 9.71
CA ASP A 101 -8.55 -25.20 9.01
C ASP A 101 -9.31 -24.42 7.94
N ALA A 102 -9.64 -23.15 8.20
CA ALA A 102 -10.36 -22.29 7.27
C ALA A 102 -9.58 -22.00 5.98
N GLN A 103 -8.24 -21.99 6.01
CA GLN A 103 -7.41 -21.74 4.82
C GLN A 103 -7.74 -22.70 3.68
N SER A 104 -7.81 -24.00 3.97
CA SER A 104 -8.12 -25.02 2.95
C SER A 104 -9.59 -24.97 2.52
N ARG A 105 -10.52 -24.77 3.46
CA ARG A 105 -11.97 -24.81 3.21
C ARG A 105 -12.49 -23.62 2.41
N PHE A 106 -11.79 -22.49 2.48
CA PHE A 106 -12.09 -21.23 1.79
C PHE A 106 -11.03 -20.85 0.74
N ALA A 107 -10.28 -21.83 0.23
CA ALA A 107 -9.41 -21.62 -0.93
C ALA A 107 -10.22 -21.10 -2.13
N GLY A 108 -9.73 -20.04 -2.78
CA GLY A 108 -10.41 -19.38 -3.91
C GLY A 108 -11.58 -18.46 -3.52
N TRP A 109 -11.91 -18.32 -2.24
CA TRP A 109 -12.96 -17.39 -1.81
C TRP A 109 -12.45 -15.95 -1.72
N PRO A 110 -13.31 -14.94 -1.98
CA PRO A 110 -12.93 -13.52 -1.93
C PRO A 110 -12.26 -13.14 -0.61
N ARG A 111 -11.40 -12.12 -0.65
CA ARG A 111 -10.67 -11.58 0.53
C ARG A 111 -9.76 -12.61 1.22
N ALA A 112 -9.09 -13.45 0.44
CA ALA A 112 -8.14 -14.44 0.97
C ALA A 112 -7.02 -13.79 1.80
N ASP A 113 -6.52 -12.63 1.37
CA ASP A 113 -5.41 -11.92 2.02
C ASP A 113 -5.70 -11.56 3.49
N SER A 114 -6.92 -11.09 3.79
CA SER A 114 -7.30 -10.75 5.17
C SER A 114 -7.29 -11.98 6.08
N ARG A 115 -7.87 -13.09 5.61
CA ARG A 115 -7.86 -14.37 6.33
C ARG A 115 -6.44 -14.89 6.52
N ARG A 116 -5.59 -14.77 5.50
CA ARG A 116 -4.17 -15.14 5.55
C ARG A 116 -3.44 -14.35 6.63
N GLN A 117 -3.55 -13.02 6.63
CA GLN A 117 -2.91 -12.18 7.64
C GLN A 117 -3.37 -12.51 9.07
N ALA A 118 -4.67 -12.73 9.26
CA ALA A 118 -5.21 -13.13 10.56
C ALA A 118 -4.70 -14.50 11.01
N THR A 119 -4.54 -15.44 10.07
CA THR A 119 -3.98 -16.78 10.33
C THR A 119 -2.53 -16.69 10.80
N GLU A 120 -1.71 -15.87 10.15
CA GLU A 120 -0.32 -15.63 10.55
C GLU A 120 -0.21 -14.98 11.95
N LYS A 121 -1.08 -14.01 12.25
CA LYS A 121 -1.13 -13.40 13.58
C LYS A 121 -1.62 -14.37 14.66
N ALA A 122 -2.58 -15.23 14.34
CA ALA A 122 -3.06 -16.24 15.27
C ALA A 122 -1.99 -17.30 15.56
N LEU A 123 -1.19 -17.69 14.54
CA LEU A 123 -0.04 -18.56 14.71
C LEU A 123 0.96 -17.98 15.73
N ASP A 124 1.32 -16.71 15.58
CA ASP A 124 2.23 -15.98 16.47
C ASP A 124 1.67 -15.90 17.91
N ARG A 125 0.40 -15.50 18.05
CA ARG A 125 -0.28 -15.40 19.37
C ARG A 125 -0.38 -16.74 20.10
N ALA A 126 -0.61 -17.82 19.36
CA ALA A 126 -0.81 -19.16 19.92
C ALA A 126 0.49 -19.89 20.26
N TYR A 127 1.65 -19.40 19.79
CA TYR A 127 2.92 -20.12 19.88
C TYR A 127 2.81 -21.58 19.40
N ALA A 128 2.20 -21.81 18.23
CA ALA A 128 1.85 -23.14 17.74
C ALA A 128 3.05 -24.06 17.42
N GLY A 129 4.28 -23.57 17.58
CA GLY A 129 5.52 -24.33 17.44
C GLY A 129 6.14 -24.28 16.03
N PRO A 130 7.40 -24.73 15.90
CA PRO A 130 8.18 -24.59 14.68
C PRO A 130 7.61 -25.37 13.49
N ASP A 131 7.04 -26.56 13.72
CA ASP A 131 6.49 -27.39 12.64
C ASP A 131 5.23 -26.78 12.03
N ALA A 132 4.34 -26.21 12.87
CA ALA A 132 3.15 -25.52 12.39
C ALA A 132 3.51 -24.28 11.56
N ALA A 133 4.53 -23.51 12.00
CA ALA A 133 5.02 -22.36 11.27
C ALA A 133 5.60 -22.76 9.90
N ILE A 134 6.50 -23.74 9.87
CA ILE A 134 7.11 -24.20 8.62
C ILE A 134 6.05 -24.77 7.66
N ALA A 135 5.05 -25.50 8.19
CA ALA A 135 3.95 -26.00 7.39
C ALA A 135 3.11 -24.87 6.76
N LEU A 136 2.75 -23.84 7.53
CA LEU A 136 1.96 -22.70 7.03
C LEU A 136 2.70 -21.94 5.90
N PHE A 137 4.01 -21.74 6.05
CA PHE A 137 4.82 -20.97 5.10
C PHE A 137 5.50 -21.80 4.02
N GLY A 138 5.22 -23.11 3.93
CA GLY A 138 5.86 -24.00 2.98
C GLY A 138 5.57 -23.70 1.50
N ARG A 139 4.48 -22.99 1.20
CA ARG A 139 4.06 -22.66 -0.18
C ARG A 139 4.01 -21.16 -0.47
N GLU A 140 3.80 -20.35 0.57
CA GLU A 140 3.56 -18.92 0.45
C GLU A 140 4.36 -18.20 1.52
N ALA A 141 5.04 -17.12 1.13
CA ALA A 141 5.80 -16.28 2.04
C ALA A 141 4.89 -15.60 3.08
N PRO A 142 5.45 -15.16 4.22
CA PRO A 142 4.71 -14.34 5.17
C PRO A 142 4.18 -13.06 4.52
N THR A 143 3.01 -12.64 4.98
CA THR A 143 2.34 -11.39 4.57
C THR A 143 2.24 -10.39 5.72
N THR A 144 2.58 -10.82 6.94
CA THR A 144 2.63 -10.02 8.17
C THR A 144 4.00 -10.11 8.83
N VAL A 145 4.36 -9.09 9.62
CA VAL A 145 5.60 -9.11 10.40
C VAL A 145 5.57 -10.19 11.49
N GLN A 146 4.41 -10.45 12.08
CA GLN A 146 4.22 -11.55 13.03
C GLN A 146 4.49 -12.91 12.38
N GLY A 147 3.98 -13.13 11.16
CA GLY A 147 4.27 -14.31 10.37
C GLY A 147 5.77 -14.43 10.05
N ALA A 148 6.42 -13.33 9.66
CA ALA A 148 7.85 -13.31 9.37
C ALA A 148 8.71 -13.62 10.61
N ILE A 149 8.39 -13.03 11.76
CA ILE A 149 9.03 -13.32 13.05
C ILE A 149 8.84 -14.79 13.42
N THR A 150 7.61 -15.31 13.30
CA THR A 150 7.29 -16.69 13.66
C THR A 150 8.01 -17.70 12.76
N LEU A 151 8.06 -17.44 11.44
CA LEU A 151 8.80 -18.26 10.50
C LEU A 151 10.30 -18.21 10.79
N ALA A 152 10.87 -17.02 11.01
CA ALA A 152 12.28 -16.86 11.30
C ALA A 152 12.69 -17.62 12.58
N ASP A 153 11.90 -17.53 13.64
CA ASP A 153 12.20 -18.26 14.88
C ASP A 153 12.07 -19.78 14.69
N ALA A 154 11.07 -20.24 13.93
CA ALA A 154 10.93 -21.66 13.57
C ALA A 154 12.12 -22.17 12.74
N LEU A 155 12.63 -21.36 11.80
CA LEU A 155 13.82 -21.68 11.02
C LEU A 155 15.06 -21.78 11.91
N ASP A 156 15.26 -20.85 12.84
CA ASP A 156 16.35 -20.91 13.81
C ASP A 156 16.28 -22.18 14.67
N GLN A 157 15.09 -22.54 15.18
CA GLN A 157 14.87 -23.77 15.95
C GLN A 157 15.15 -25.06 15.16
N ARG A 158 15.13 -25.00 13.83
CA ARG A 158 15.46 -26.11 12.92
C ARG A 158 16.86 -26.01 12.32
N GLY A 159 17.72 -25.14 12.85
CA GLY A 159 19.10 -24.99 12.41
C GLY A 159 19.27 -24.25 11.08
N ARG A 160 18.21 -23.63 10.56
CA ARG A 160 18.18 -22.89 9.28
C ARG A 160 18.39 -21.39 9.48
N GLY A 161 19.32 -21.02 10.36
CA GLY A 161 19.46 -19.63 10.81
C GLY A 161 19.86 -18.63 9.74
N ASP A 162 20.55 -19.06 8.68
CA ASP A 162 20.86 -18.17 7.55
C ASP A 162 19.61 -17.77 6.77
N GLU A 163 18.61 -18.66 6.67
CA GLU A 163 17.32 -18.33 6.06
C GLU A 163 16.52 -17.38 6.95
N ALA A 164 16.53 -17.62 8.27
CA ALA A 164 15.89 -16.73 9.24
C ALA A 164 16.45 -15.29 9.15
N ARG A 165 17.78 -15.14 9.15
CA ARG A 165 18.45 -13.84 9.06
C ARG A 165 18.14 -13.12 7.75
N ARG A 166 18.12 -13.84 6.62
CA ARG A 166 17.76 -13.24 5.32
C ARG A 166 16.32 -12.73 5.32
N LEU A 167 15.39 -13.52 5.82
CA LEU A 167 13.97 -13.14 5.93
C LEU A 167 13.81 -11.89 6.81
N ILE A 168 14.40 -11.90 8.00
CA ILE A 168 14.31 -10.76 8.93
C ILE A 168 14.95 -9.51 8.36
N ARG A 169 16.12 -9.62 7.71
CA ARG A 169 16.79 -8.49 7.08
C ARG A 169 15.94 -7.88 5.96
N ASP A 170 15.35 -8.71 5.11
CA ASP A 170 14.46 -8.23 4.04
C ASP A 170 13.26 -7.46 4.60
N TRP A 171 12.56 -8.06 5.57
CA TRP A 171 11.43 -7.42 6.24
C TRP A 171 11.82 -6.13 6.96
N TRP A 172 12.94 -6.15 7.66
CA TRP A 172 13.46 -5.00 8.39
C TRP A 172 13.70 -3.81 7.46
N ARG A 173 14.35 -4.05 6.31
CA ARG A 173 14.75 -3.02 5.35
C ARG A 173 13.58 -2.49 4.52
N THR A 174 12.56 -3.31 4.24
CA THR A 174 11.57 -3.01 3.18
C THR A 174 10.14 -2.83 3.68
N ARG A 175 9.82 -3.29 4.90
CA ARG A 175 8.44 -3.27 5.43
C ARG A 175 8.29 -2.32 6.61
N SER A 176 7.17 -1.61 6.63
CA SER A 176 6.73 -0.81 7.78
C SER A 176 5.89 -1.67 8.72
N PHE A 177 6.14 -1.54 10.02
CA PHE A 177 5.41 -2.21 11.08
C PHE A 177 5.64 -1.49 12.42
N ASP A 178 4.78 -1.79 13.39
CA ASP A 178 4.71 -1.08 14.66
C ASP A 178 5.94 -1.30 15.55
N ALA A 179 6.10 -0.40 16.52
CA ALA A 179 7.25 -0.36 17.43
C ALA A 179 7.42 -1.65 18.24
N ASP A 180 6.33 -2.31 18.61
CA ASP A 180 6.39 -3.57 19.36
C ASP A 180 7.05 -4.69 18.55
N GLN A 181 6.65 -4.85 17.29
CA GLN A 181 7.23 -5.85 16.40
C GLN A 181 8.68 -5.49 16.03
N GLN A 182 8.97 -4.20 15.91
CA GLN A 182 10.34 -3.70 15.77
C GLN A 182 11.22 -4.08 16.97
N SER A 183 10.73 -3.89 18.19
CA SER A 183 11.43 -4.26 19.41
C SER A 183 11.69 -5.77 19.50
N ARG A 184 10.69 -6.59 19.13
CA ARG A 184 10.84 -8.05 19.05
C ARG A 184 11.96 -8.46 18.10
N ILE A 185 12.01 -7.86 16.90
CA ILE A 185 13.06 -8.17 15.92
C ILE A 185 14.44 -7.75 16.45
N LEU A 186 14.57 -6.54 17.00
CA LEU A 186 15.85 -6.05 17.55
C LEU A 186 16.34 -6.92 18.71
N THR A 187 15.44 -7.35 19.58
CA THR A 187 15.78 -8.20 20.72
C THR A 187 16.35 -9.54 20.26
N ARG A 188 15.76 -10.13 19.22
CA ARG A 188 16.11 -11.49 18.79
C ARG A 188 17.22 -11.55 17.74
N TRP A 189 17.18 -10.66 16.75
CA TRP A 189 18.07 -10.66 15.59
C TRP A 189 18.88 -9.36 15.44
N GLY A 190 18.78 -8.41 16.39
CA GLY A 190 19.43 -7.11 16.29
C GLY A 190 20.94 -7.18 16.09
N SER A 191 21.62 -8.16 16.69
CA SER A 191 23.06 -8.39 16.50
C SER A 191 23.45 -8.80 15.07
N THR A 192 22.49 -9.20 14.23
CA THR A 192 22.71 -9.61 12.84
C THR A 192 22.37 -8.51 11.83
N LEU A 193 21.77 -7.42 12.30
CA LEU A 193 21.42 -6.25 11.49
C LEU A 193 22.59 -5.27 11.49
N THR A 194 22.92 -4.75 10.33
CA THR A 194 24.03 -3.78 10.18
C THR A 194 23.51 -2.35 10.29
N GLN A 195 24.44 -1.40 10.42
CA GLN A 195 24.14 0.03 10.31
C GLN A 195 23.38 0.34 9.01
N ASP A 196 23.78 -0.29 7.92
CA ASP A 196 23.18 -0.14 6.60
C ASP A 196 21.73 -0.66 6.55
N ASP A 197 21.42 -1.70 7.34
CA ASP A 197 20.06 -2.22 7.50
C ASP A 197 19.17 -1.24 8.30
N HIS A 198 19.73 -0.59 9.32
CA HIS A 198 19.03 0.45 10.08
C HIS A 198 18.75 1.69 9.23
N ASP A 199 19.72 2.12 8.42
CA ASP A 199 19.58 3.27 7.52
C ASP A 199 18.52 3.00 6.44
N ALA A 200 18.55 1.81 5.82
CA ALA A 200 17.55 1.39 4.84
C ALA A 200 16.14 1.38 5.44
N ARG A 201 15.98 0.84 6.65
CA ARG A 201 14.69 0.86 7.35
C ARG A 201 14.22 2.27 7.65
N LEU A 202 15.10 3.12 8.17
CA LEU A 202 14.75 4.51 8.50
C LEU A 202 14.27 5.25 7.25
N ASN A 203 14.91 5.03 6.09
CA ASN A 203 14.47 5.59 4.80
C ASN A 203 13.04 5.19 4.42
N VAL A 204 12.63 3.95 4.68
CA VAL A 204 11.24 3.52 4.46
C VAL A 204 10.28 4.24 5.43
N LEU A 205 10.66 4.36 6.70
CA LEU A 205 9.77 4.88 7.74
C LEU A 205 9.60 6.42 7.69
N ILE A 206 10.63 7.18 7.32
CA ILE A 206 10.57 8.64 7.29
C ILE A 206 9.64 9.21 6.20
N LEU A 207 9.37 8.43 5.15
CA LEU A 207 8.42 8.81 4.10
C LEU A 207 6.96 8.71 4.56
N GLY A 208 6.68 7.90 5.58
CA GLY A 208 5.35 7.68 6.15
C GLY A 208 5.08 8.49 7.42
N PRO A 209 4.05 8.12 8.20
CA PRO A 209 3.78 8.72 9.50
C PRO A 209 4.98 8.58 10.46
N HIS A 210 5.30 9.63 11.21
CA HIS A 210 6.46 9.66 12.14
C HIS A 210 6.07 9.18 13.54
N GLY A 211 5.58 7.95 13.61
CA GLY A 211 5.15 7.30 14.84
C GLY A 211 6.30 6.82 15.74
N PRO A 212 5.99 6.09 16.82
CA PRO A 212 6.99 5.54 17.74
C PRO A 212 8.07 4.69 17.05
N ALA A 213 7.70 3.87 16.05
CA ALA A 213 8.65 3.03 15.32
C ALA A 213 9.73 3.85 14.59
N THR A 214 9.32 4.92 13.90
CA THR A 214 10.24 5.83 13.19
C THR A 214 11.20 6.52 14.17
N ARG A 215 10.69 7.05 15.29
CA ARG A 215 11.52 7.74 16.28
C ARG A 215 12.55 6.81 16.91
N ALA A 216 12.15 5.59 17.25
CA ALA A 216 13.06 4.58 17.81
C ALA A 216 14.17 4.15 16.83
N MET A 217 13.95 4.29 15.52
CA MET A 217 14.97 3.99 14.52
C MET A 217 16.05 5.07 14.39
N ILE A 218 15.77 6.32 14.77
CA ILE A 218 16.72 7.42 14.60
C ILE A 218 18.02 7.12 15.34
N SER A 219 17.97 6.75 16.61
CA SER A 219 19.17 6.47 17.41
C SER A 219 19.98 5.25 16.93
N LEU A 220 19.39 4.39 16.08
CA LEU A 220 20.05 3.23 15.50
C LEU A 220 20.68 3.51 14.13
N ALA A 221 20.34 4.64 13.50
CA ALA A 221 20.82 5.00 12.18
C ALA A 221 22.19 5.71 12.22
N SER A 222 22.84 5.85 11.07
CA SER A 222 24.12 6.54 10.96
C SER A 222 23.95 8.03 11.27
N PRO A 223 25.01 8.74 11.72
CA PRO A 223 24.91 10.17 12.03
C PRO A 223 24.37 11.02 10.88
N ASP A 224 24.75 10.68 9.64
CA ASP A 224 24.23 11.35 8.44
C ASP A 224 22.72 11.12 8.31
N ARG A 225 22.28 9.86 8.40
CA ARG A 225 20.86 9.52 8.27
C ARG A 225 20.00 10.07 9.41
N GLN A 226 20.55 10.15 10.61
CA GLN A 226 19.95 10.83 11.75
C GLN A 226 19.68 12.30 11.46
N ALA A 227 20.68 13.03 10.94
CA ALA A 227 20.53 14.44 10.59
C ALA A 227 19.39 14.64 9.57
N VAL A 228 19.33 13.80 8.54
CA VAL A 228 18.26 13.89 7.55
C VAL A 228 16.89 13.54 8.14
N ALA A 229 16.78 12.48 8.92
CA ALA A 229 15.50 12.11 9.56
C ALA A 229 14.98 13.20 10.50
N ASN A 230 15.86 13.82 11.28
CA ASN A 230 15.51 14.94 12.15
C ASN A 230 15.01 16.16 11.34
N ALA A 231 15.65 16.47 10.22
CA ALA A 231 15.18 17.54 9.33
C ALA A 231 13.82 17.24 8.70
N VAL A 232 13.59 16.00 8.24
CA VAL A 232 12.30 15.55 7.69
C VAL A 232 11.18 15.68 8.73
N ILE A 233 11.44 15.31 9.98
CA ILE A 233 10.49 15.47 11.09
C ILE A 233 10.24 16.96 11.37
N ALA A 234 11.30 17.78 11.44
CA ALA A 234 11.18 19.21 11.69
C ALA A 234 10.39 19.95 10.59
N LEU A 235 10.57 19.58 9.32
CA LEU A 235 9.89 20.19 8.19
C LEU A 235 8.36 20.07 8.26
N ARG A 236 7.80 19.01 8.86
CA ARG A 236 6.34 18.84 8.94
C ARG A 236 5.62 19.91 9.73
N THR A 237 6.30 20.55 10.67
CA THR A 237 5.73 21.59 11.54
C THR A 237 6.48 22.91 11.45
N ALA A 238 7.45 23.02 10.55
CA ALA A 238 8.27 24.22 10.42
C ALA A 238 7.47 25.38 9.85
N TYR A 239 7.72 26.58 10.36
CA TYR A 239 7.22 27.81 9.74
C TYR A 239 7.95 28.14 8.44
N SER A 240 9.25 27.84 8.35
CA SER A 240 10.05 28.05 7.14
C SER A 240 10.87 26.81 6.81
N PRO A 241 10.75 26.25 5.58
CA PRO A 241 11.60 25.15 5.16
C PRO A 241 13.08 25.55 5.11
N ASP A 242 13.37 26.80 4.75
CA ASP A 242 14.75 27.25 4.51
C ASP A 242 15.56 27.31 5.81
N ALA A 243 14.92 27.60 6.94
CA ALA A 243 15.57 27.57 8.25
C ALA A 243 16.01 26.15 8.63
N VAL A 244 15.22 25.13 8.30
CA VAL A 244 15.58 23.73 8.55
C VAL A 244 16.70 23.29 7.60
N VAL A 245 16.58 23.65 6.32
CA VAL A 245 17.54 23.26 5.27
C VAL A 245 18.89 23.94 5.44
N ALA A 246 18.94 25.17 5.99
CA ALA A 246 20.19 25.88 6.24
C ALA A 246 21.15 25.14 7.18
N GLY A 247 20.63 24.25 8.03
CA GLY A 247 21.43 23.40 8.92
C GLY A 247 21.96 22.12 8.27
N LEU A 248 21.62 21.86 7.01
CA LEU A 248 21.98 20.63 6.29
C LEU A 248 23.17 20.84 5.36
N SER A 249 23.94 19.78 5.17
CA SER A 249 24.91 19.74 4.06
C SER A 249 24.21 19.72 2.69
N PRO A 250 24.89 20.08 1.59
CA PRO A 250 24.30 20.08 0.26
C PRO A 250 23.69 18.73 -0.16
N SER A 251 24.31 17.60 0.24
CA SER A 251 23.78 16.26 -0.06
C SER A 251 22.51 15.95 0.75
N GLN A 252 22.48 16.31 2.03
CA GLN A 252 21.31 16.13 2.89
C GLN A 252 20.14 17.01 2.46
N ALA A 253 20.41 18.23 2.00
CA ALA A 253 19.39 19.17 1.53
C ALA A 253 18.64 18.69 0.27
N VAL A 254 19.28 17.84 -0.54
CA VAL A 254 18.67 17.23 -1.74
C VAL A 254 18.26 15.78 -1.53
N ASP A 255 18.29 15.29 -0.29
CA ASP A 255 17.78 13.96 0.04
C ASP A 255 16.30 13.86 -0.34
N PRO A 256 15.86 12.75 -0.99
CA PRO A 256 14.48 12.64 -1.46
C PRO A 256 13.42 12.80 -0.37
N ALA A 257 13.69 12.38 0.87
CA ALA A 257 12.76 12.55 1.97
C ALA A 257 12.65 14.02 2.41
N VAL A 258 13.78 14.74 2.45
CA VAL A 258 13.82 16.18 2.75
C VAL A 258 13.10 16.97 1.66
N VAL A 259 13.38 16.65 0.40
CA VAL A 259 12.75 17.31 -0.75
C VAL A 259 11.24 17.10 -0.72
N LEU A 260 10.77 15.88 -0.46
CA LEU A 260 9.33 15.61 -0.37
C LEU A 260 8.61 16.47 0.67
N GLU A 261 9.16 16.60 1.88
CA GLU A 261 8.53 17.45 2.90
C GLU A 261 8.69 18.95 2.59
N ARG A 262 9.83 19.35 2.01
CA ARG A 262 10.07 20.74 1.58
C ARG A 262 9.07 21.18 0.52
N VAL A 263 8.80 20.35 -0.51
CA VAL A 263 7.84 20.71 -1.55
C VAL A 263 6.41 20.81 -1.00
N ARG A 264 6.04 19.94 -0.05
CA ARG A 264 4.73 20.00 0.61
C ARG A 264 4.56 21.28 1.42
N LEU A 265 5.58 21.65 2.20
CA LEU A 265 5.55 22.86 3.01
C LEU A 265 5.55 24.13 2.15
N LEU A 266 6.37 24.19 1.10
CA LEU A 266 6.35 25.32 0.18
C LEU A 266 4.98 25.49 -0.48
N ARG A 267 4.35 24.38 -0.89
CA ARG A 267 3.02 24.41 -1.49
C ARG A 267 1.95 24.88 -0.50
N SER A 268 1.96 24.39 0.74
CA SER A 268 1.00 24.83 1.76
C SER A 268 1.12 26.32 2.12
N GLN A 269 2.26 26.93 1.81
CA GLN A 269 2.55 28.35 1.99
C GLN A 269 2.34 29.20 0.73
N ASN A 270 1.83 28.63 -0.37
CA ASN A 270 1.73 29.29 -1.69
C ASN A 270 3.09 29.75 -2.27
N ARG A 271 4.17 29.05 -1.91
CA ARG A 271 5.56 29.28 -2.33
C ARG A 271 6.07 28.22 -3.31
N GLN A 272 5.17 27.58 -4.06
CA GLN A 272 5.49 26.47 -4.97
C GLN A 272 6.60 26.77 -5.99
N SER A 273 6.75 28.01 -6.46
CA SER A 273 7.80 28.36 -7.44
C SER A 273 9.22 28.11 -6.91
N GLU A 274 9.41 28.19 -5.59
CA GLU A 274 10.70 27.95 -4.94
C GLU A 274 11.12 26.48 -4.95
N ALA A 275 10.16 25.57 -5.13
CA ALA A 275 10.43 24.13 -5.22
C ALA A 275 10.89 23.68 -6.62
N PHE A 276 10.70 24.49 -7.66
CA PHE A 276 11.04 24.12 -9.03
C PHE A 276 12.46 23.58 -9.22
N PRO A 277 13.53 24.16 -8.62
CA PRO A 277 14.89 23.66 -8.78
C PRO A 277 15.16 22.31 -8.10
N ILE A 278 14.28 21.89 -7.17
CA ILE A 278 14.46 20.68 -6.38
C ILE A 278 13.54 19.53 -6.81
N LEU A 279 12.62 19.73 -7.76
CA LEU A 279 11.69 18.69 -8.20
C LEU A 279 12.39 17.44 -8.73
N ARG A 280 13.56 17.59 -9.36
CA ARG A 280 14.37 16.46 -9.86
C ARG A 280 14.83 15.48 -8.78
N TYR A 281 14.78 15.90 -7.52
CA TYR A 281 15.17 15.10 -6.36
C TYR A 281 13.98 14.48 -5.64
N LEU A 282 12.75 14.62 -6.17
CA LEU A 282 11.59 13.95 -5.60
C LEU A 282 11.79 12.43 -5.56
N PRO A 283 11.32 11.75 -4.51
CA PRO A 283 11.51 10.31 -4.37
C PRO A 283 10.74 9.54 -5.43
N ALA A 284 11.28 8.39 -5.83
CA ALA A 284 10.52 7.39 -6.57
C ALA A 284 9.28 6.94 -5.77
N ALA A 285 8.26 6.47 -6.47
CA ALA A 285 7.01 6.08 -5.84
C ALA A 285 7.21 4.96 -4.79
N PRO A 286 6.70 5.15 -3.56
CA PRO A 286 6.79 4.14 -2.52
C PRO A 286 5.90 2.93 -2.82
N ALA A 287 6.11 1.81 -2.12
CA ALA A 287 5.32 0.60 -2.33
C ALA A 287 3.84 0.74 -1.90
N SER A 288 3.54 1.58 -0.90
CA SER A 288 2.18 1.78 -0.39
C SER A 288 1.31 2.59 -1.36
N THR A 289 0.13 2.07 -1.72
CA THR A 289 -0.84 2.75 -2.59
C THR A 289 -1.21 4.15 -2.09
N ASP A 290 -1.46 4.31 -0.80
CA ASP A 290 -1.81 5.62 -0.24
C ASP A 290 -0.67 6.62 -0.38
N ALA A 291 0.55 6.18 -0.14
CA ALA A 291 1.73 7.01 -0.30
C ALA A 291 2.00 7.34 -1.79
N GLN A 292 1.70 6.41 -2.71
CA GLN A 292 1.68 6.69 -4.15
C GLN A 292 0.61 7.71 -4.53
N ASN A 293 -0.59 7.65 -3.93
CA ASN A 293 -1.66 8.63 -4.17
C ASN A 293 -1.20 10.03 -3.78
N THR A 294 -0.58 10.17 -2.61
CA THR A 294 -0.06 11.45 -2.14
C THR A 294 1.05 11.97 -3.04
N LEU A 295 2.04 11.14 -3.39
CA LEU A 295 3.14 11.56 -4.26
C LEU A 295 2.65 11.94 -5.67
N TRP A 296 1.69 11.19 -6.21
CA TRP A 296 1.05 11.51 -7.49
C TRP A 296 0.44 12.91 -7.48
N SER A 297 -0.35 13.21 -6.45
CA SER A 297 -0.98 14.53 -6.29
C SER A 297 0.05 15.65 -6.22
N GLU A 298 1.12 15.49 -5.43
CA GLU A 298 2.20 16.48 -5.36
C GLU A 298 2.90 16.68 -6.71
N ARG A 299 3.31 15.59 -7.39
CA ARG A 299 3.96 15.65 -8.70
C ARG A 299 3.08 16.33 -9.75
N ARG A 300 1.80 15.95 -9.84
CA ARG A 300 0.84 16.54 -10.78
C ARG A 300 0.60 18.01 -10.50
N ASN A 301 0.49 18.40 -9.24
CA ASN A 301 0.32 19.79 -8.85
C ASN A 301 1.51 20.65 -9.28
N TYR A 302 2.74 20.20 -9.00
CA TYR A 302 3.95 20.89 -9.41
C TYR A 302 4.15 20.94 -10.92
N PHE A 303 3.74 19.88 -11.64
CA PHE A 303 3.71 19.88 -13.10
C PHE A 303 2.83 21.02 -13.64
N LEU A 304 1.60 21.15 -13.14
CA LEU A 304 0.67 22.20 -13.58
C LEU A 304 1.19 23.61 -13.25
N ASP A 305 1.71 23.81 -12.04
CA ASP A 305 2.27 25.11 -11.64
C ASP A 305 3.48 25.49 -12.49
N ALA A 306 4.35 24.53 -12.79
CA ALA A 306 5.52 24.74 -13.64
C ALA A 306 5.11 25.08 -15.09
N LEU A 307 4.07 24.43 -15.64
CA LEU A 307 3.53 24.78 -16.95
C LEU A 307 2.96 26.21 -16.96
N GLN A 308 2.21 26.60 -15.93
CA GLN A 308 1.67 27.96 -15.80
C GLN A 308 2.80 29.00 -15.73
N ALA A 309 3.87 28.70 -14.97
CA ALA A 309 5.06 29.54 -14.86
C ALA A 309 5.98 29.49 -16.09
N ARG A 310 5.67 28.66 -17.09
CA ARG A 310 6.52 28.38 -18.26
C ARG A 310 7.91 27.84 -17.91
N ASN A 311 8.05 27.21 -16.75
CA ASN A 311 9.27 26.52 -16.35
C ASN A 311 9.23 25.08 -16.85
N TRP A 312 9.65 24.88 -18.10
CA TRP A 312 9.58 23.58 -18.77
C TRP A 312 10.47 22.51 -18.14
N GLN A 313 11.64 22.91 -17.61
CA GLN A 313 12.53 21.98 -16.94
C GLN A 313 11.88 21.47 -15.65
N ALA A 314 11.27 22.35 -14.85
CA ALA A 314 10.55 21.95 -13.65
C ALA A 314 9.32 21.08 -13.96
N ALA A 315 8.60 21.36 -15.05
CA ALA A 315 7.49 20.51 -15.49
C ALA A 315 7.98 19.10 -15.86
N TYR A 316 9.10 18.99 -16.56
CA TYR A 316 9.72 17.69 -16.84
C TYR A 316 10.16 16.99 -15.55
N ASP A 317 10.85 17.70 -14.67
CA ASP A 317 11.38 17.18 -13.40
C ASP A 317 10.28 16.71 -12.44
N ALA A 318 9.07 17.27 -12.53
CA ALA A 318 7.92 16.85 -11.72
C ALA A 318 7.52 15.38 -11.96
N PHE A 319 7.68 14.86 -13.19
CA PHE A 319 7.35 13.48 -13.54
C PHE A 319 8.55 12.60 -13.90
N ASN A 320 9.70 13.19 -14.21
CA ASN A 320 10.93 12.42 -14.37
C ASN A 320 11.28 11.65 -13.07
N GLY A 321 11.71 10.40 -13.20
CA GLY A 321 12.04 9.54 -12.06
C GLY A 321 10.84 9.23 -11.14
N HIS A 322 9.61 9.24 -11.66
CA HIS A 322 8.41 9.03 -10.86
C HIS A 322 8.37 7.69 -10.12
N GLY A 323 8.89 6.61 -10.71
CA GLY A 323 9.01 5.29 -10.07
C GLY A 323 7.69 4.55 -9.77
N PHE A 324 6.56 4.99 -10.35
CA PHE A 324 5.28 4.28 -10.24
C PHE A 324 5.38 2.88 -10.87
N PRO A 325 4.90 1.81 -10.20
CA PRO A 325 5.15 0.44 -10.64
C PRO A 325 4.35 0.03 -11.88
N GLY A 326 3.18 0.64 -12.13
CA GLY A 326 2.31 0.29 -13.25
C GLY A 326 0.98 1.05 -13.25
N GLY A 327 0.07 0.64 -14.14
CA GLY A 327 -1.25 1.23 -14.32
C GLY A 327 -1.22 2.67 -14.85
N ASP A 328 -2.37 3.34 -14.77
CA ASP A 328 -2.60 4.68 -15.34
C ASP A 328 -1.56 5.70 -14.88
N ARG A 329 -1.12 5.65 -13.61
CA ARG A 329 -0.09 6.58 -13.10
C ARG A 329 1.25 6.45 -13.81
N LYS A 330 1.67 5.22 -14.13
CA LYS A 330 2.93 5.02 -14.85
C LYS A 330 2.76 5.52 -16.29
N VAL A 331 1.67 5.16 -16.94
CA VAL A 331 1.37 5.61 -18.32
C VAL A 331 1.32 7.13 -18.41
N ASP A 332 0.57 7.78 -17.54
CA ASP A 332 0.42 9.24 -17.52
C ASP A 332 1.73 9.95 -17.16
N ALA A 333 2.50 9.44 -16.18
CA ALA A 333 3.78 10.04 -15.81
C ALA A 333 4.78 10.01 -16.97
N GLU A 334 4.90 8.86 -17.66
CA GLU A 334 5.75 8.72 -18.84
C GLU A 334 5.25 9.62 -19.98
N PHE A 335 3.93 9.71 -20.19
CA PHE A 335 3.35 10.60 -21.19
C PHE A 335 3.69 12.07 -20.91
N PHE A 336 3.46 12.55 -19.68
CA PHE A 336 3.72 13.94 -19.33
C PHE A 336 5.20 14.31 -19.42
N ALA A 337 6.10 13.45 -18.93
CA ALA A 337 7.54 13.68 -19.05
C ALA A 337 7.98 13.68 -20.52
N GLY A 338 7.54 12.70 -21.32
CA GLY A 338 7.84 12.60 -22.75
C GLY A 338 7.29 13.78 -23.57
N TRP A 339 6.06 14.22 -23.29
CA TRP A 339 5.44 15.35 -23.96
C TRP A 339 6.17 16.67 -23.67
N VAL A 340 6.56 16.94 -22.42
CA VAL A 340 7.36 18.14 -22.09
C VAL A 340 8.73 18.07 -22.77
N ALA A 341 9.39 16.90 -22.71
CA ALA A 341 10.68 16.69 -23.38
C ALA A 341 10.60 17.01 -24.87
N LEU A 342 9.59 16.47 -25.57
CA LEU A 342 9.40 16.67 -27.00
C LEU A 342 9.01 18.11 -27.35
N THR A 343 7.96 18.65 -26.71
CA THR A 343 7.28 19.86 -27.18
C THR A 343 7.75 21.15 -26.54
N LYS A 344 8.45 21.08 -25.39
CA LYS A 344 8.89 22.25 -24.62
C LYS A 344 10.41 22.32 -24.46
N LEU A 345 11.06 21.17 -24.29
CA LEU A 345 12.53 21.10 -24.15
C LEU A 345 13.25 20.83 -25.47
N ASN A 346 12.52 20.52 -26.56
CA ASN A 346 13.08 20.14 -27.86
C ASN A 346 14.10 18.98 -27.74
N ASP A 347 13.82 18.02 -26.87
CA ASP A 347 14.67 16.85 -26.63
C ASP A 347 13.95 15.56 -27.08
N PRO A 348 14.01 15.23 -28.38
CA PRO A 348 13.36 14.04 -28.92
C PRO A 348 13.99 12.73 -28.41
N ALA A 349 15.26 12.76 -28.00
CA ALA A 349 15.95 11.58 -27.48
C ALA A 349 15.40 11.18 -26.10
N ARG A 350 15.27 12.15 -25.17
CA ARG A 350 14.60 11.93 -23.88
C ARG A 350 13.13 11.55 -24.07
N ALA A 351 12.42 12.22 -24.98
CA ALA A 351 11.02 11.89 -25.26
C ALA A 351 10.85 10.44 -25.74
N THR A 352 11.74 9.96 -26.61
CA THR A 352 11.70 8.58 -27.12
C THR A 352 11.83 7.55 -26.00
N GLN A 353 12.69 7.79 -25.00
CA GLN A 353 12.85 6.89 -23.85
C GLN A 353 11.56 6.76 -23.04
N HIS A 354 10.88 7.88 -22.78
CA HIS A 354 9.61 7.90 -22.09
C HIS A 354 8.50 7.20 -22.89
N PHE A 355 8.38 7.51 -24.19
CA PHE A 355 7.34 6.91 -25.03
C PHE A 355 7.56 5.41 -25.26
N GLU A 356 8.80 4.93 -25.31
CA GLU A 356 9.07 3.49 -25.37
C GLU A 356 8.70 2.78 -24.07
N THR A 357 8.98 3.40 -22.91
CA THR A 357 8.56 2.86 -21.61
C THR A 357 7.02 2.84 -21.48
N LEU A 358 6.35 3.88 -21.97
CA LEU A 358 4.90 3.94 -22.07
C LEU A 358 4.35 2.82 -22.94
N ARG A 359 4.91 2.63 -24.15
CA ARG A 359 4.50 1.57 -25.11
C ARG A 359 4.59 0.18 -24.50
N GLN A 360 5.61 -0.09 -23.68
CA GLN A 360 5.79 -1.38 -23.01
C GLN A 360 4.84 -1.58 -21.82
N THR A 361 4.31 -0.50 -21.24
CA THR A 361 3.46 -0.55 -20.04
C THR A 361 1.97 -0.47 -20.37
N SER A 362 1.60 0.13 -21.52
CA SER A 362 0.20 0.24 -21.94
C SER A 362 -0.38 -1.13 -22.27
N THR A 363 -1.43 -1.52 -21.55
CA THR A 363 -2.17 -2.78 -21.77
C THR A 363 -3.43 -2.60 -22.60
N THR A 364 -3.78 -1.38 -22.96
CA THR A 364 -4.90 -1.04 -23.84
C THR A 364 -4.39 -0.82 -25.28
N PRO A 365 -5.03 -1.44 -26.31
CA PRO A 365 -4.66 -1.31 -27.72
C PRO A 365 -4.66 0.11 -28.26
#